data_AF-A0A5C8EBY7-F1
#
_entry.id   AF-A0A5C8EBY7-F1
#
_cell.length_a   1.000
_cell.length_b   1.000
_cell.length_c   1.000
_cell.angle_alpha   90.00
_cell.angle_beta   90.00
_cell.angle_gamma   90.00
#
_symmetry.space_group_name_H-M   'P 1'
#
loop_
_entity.id
_entity.type
_entity.pdbx_description
1 polymer ?
#
loop_
_entity_poly.entity_id
_entity_poly.type
_entity_poly.pdbx_seq_one_letter_code
_entity_poly.pdbx_strand_id
1 'polypeptide(L)'
;MYNKIIHFSIDDCIEMFRDITINDYNSLFESKYFSFFKKLNEKYQACISLYIFIEYNNFNICKTTDKFKNEFIENSHWLKIGFHGYNENSRHINNPKKAIKDYNIFLKEVYRFAGTYDIIDHIPRLHYYSGDLENLLNLKKIKNGIIGALSADDDRLNYYLNKNENIFLNNQFIYKDIVNDLLFVKTTIRAENIKDLSFLISSINLDENIILFTHERFLDDENIRSNIIKIYEYALENNYSSNFIEKTNILSDIKFEKINKYIECYIPVTTCNLRCEYCYITQTNRWSDALPDFKYSPQYVRKALSKERLGGTCLLNMCAGGETLLHPYIIELLKELLEEGHYIFIVTNGTINKRFDEILNNIDKKLLYRLIFKFSFHYKELIRINKINDYFINVKKMRDAGCSFTVELTPYDDIINDIKEIKKIVKDNVGSICHVTIARSDDKSEIPILTNLSKEEYKKIWEVFDSNLFNFKIKIFGKKIKEYCYAGKWSLYVNIGDGEAKQCYESNFYQNIFQDISKPIIWNPVGKKCLLPHCFNAHAFITLGDVPKINAPYYADVRNRICNDGSEWLNPYIKEIFSHKLEETNIKNIFSFLN
;
A
#
# COMPACT_ATOMS: atom_id res chain seq x y z
N MET A 1 -18.37 8.76 -1.62
CA MET A 1 -18.38 8.67 -0.15
C MET A 1 -18.58 7.21 0.21
N TYR A 2 -17.62 6.61 0.91
CA TYR A 2 -17.77 5.26 1.42
C TYR A 2 -18.82 5.25 2.53
N ASN A 3 -19.62 4.19 2.60
CA ASN A 3 -20.37 3.89 3.81
C ASN A 3 -19.38 3.36 4.84
N LYS A 4 -19.01 4.23 5.78
CA LYS A 4 -18.21 3.88 6.96
C LYS A 4 -18.98 2.84 7.75
N ILE A 5 -18.30 1.79 8.22
CA ILE A 5 -18.99 0.72 8.94
C ILE A 5 -18.67 0.69 10.43
N ILE A 6 -19.64 0.23 11.20
CA ILE A 6 -19.41 -0.32 12.53
C ILE A 6 -19.65 -1.83 12.49
N HIS A 7 -18.70 -2.59 13.02
CA HIS A 7 -18.79 -4.05 13.20
C HIS A 7 -18.45 -4.39 14.64
N PHE A 8 -19.25 -5.27 15.25
CA PHE A 8 -19.02 -5.73 16.62
C PHE A 8 -18.74 -7.23 16.64
N SER A 9 -17.67 -7.62 17.33
CA SER A 9 -17.28 -9.02 17.51
C SER A 9 -17.08 -9.38 18.99
N ILE A 10 -17.29 -10.64 19.32
CA ILE A 10 -17.05 -11.18 20.64
C ILE A 10 -16.07 -12.35 20.51
N ASP A 11 -15.01 -12.33 21.32
CA ASP A 11 -13.99 -13.38 21.41
C ASP A 11 -14.29 -14.38 22.52
N ASP A 12 -13.64 -15.54 22.44
CA ASP A 12 -13.73 -16.64 23.41
C ASP A 12 -15.16 -17.19 23.60
N CYS A 13 -16.04 -17.05 22.60
CA CYS A 13 -17.45 -17.43 22.72
C CYS A 13 -17.62 -18.94 22.88
N ILE A 14 -18.17 -19.37 24.01
CA ILE A 14 -18.55 -20.76 24.21
C ILE A 14 -19.57 -20.93 25.35
N GLU A 15 -19.50 -20.10 26.39
CA GLU A 15 -20.43 -20.18 27.53
C GLU A 15 -21.84 -19.73 27.12
N MET A 16 -21.99 -18.82 26.15
CA MET A 16 -23.31 -18.48 25.58
C MET A 16 -23.96 -19.66 24.85
N PHE A 17 -23.16 -20.56 24.26
CA PHE A 17 -23.67 -21.78 23.62
C PHE A 17 -23.99 -22.87 24.65
N ARG A 18 -23.22 -22.93 25.74
CA ARG A 18 -23.54 -23.76 26.91
C ARG A 18 -24.83 -23.32 27.58
N ASP A 19 -25.00 -22.01 27.78
CA ASP A 19 -26.16 -21.37 28.39
C ASP A 19 -27.46 -21.80 27.69
N ILE A 20 -27.53 -21.62 26.37
CA ILE A 20 -28.72 -22.01 25.59
C ILE A 20 -28.94 -23.52 25.52
N THR A 21 -27.91 -24.33 25.83
CA THR A 21 -28.01 -25.79 25.80
C THR A 21 -28.53 -26.36 27.11
N ILE A 22 -28.12 -25.79 28.24
CA ILE A 22 -28.45 -26.31 29.57
C ILE A 22 -29.76 -25.70 30.09
N ASN A 23 -30.06 -24.45 29.73
CA ASN A 23 -31.30 -23.79 30.11
C ASN A 23 -32.42 -24.11 29.11
N ASP A 24 -33.64 -24.35 29.62
CA ASP A 24 -34.81 -24.65 28.81
C ASP A 24 -35.51 -23.36 28.32
N TYR A 25 -34.82 -22.61 27.47
CA TYR A 25 -35.39 -21.41 26.84
C TYR A 25 -36.33 -21.76 25.69
N ASN A 26 -37.44 -21.04 25.52
CA ASN A 26 -38.34 -21.22 24.38
C ASN A 26 -37.83 -20.52 23.11
N SER A 27 -37.01 -19.49 23.27
CA SER A 27 -36.36 -18.76 22.19
C SER A 27 -34.89 -18.51 22.52
N LEU A 28 -34.04 -18.48 21.49
CA LEU A 28 -32.63 -18.10 21.58
C LEU A 28 -32.45 -16.79 22.36
N PHE A 29 -33.37 -15.85 22.15
CA PHE A 29 -33.31 -14.50 22.68
C PHE A 29 -33.80 -14.35 24.12
N GLU A 30 -34.18 -15.45 24.78
CA GLU A 30 -34.37 -15.48 26.24
C GLU A 30 -33.02 -15.58 27.00
N SER A 31 -31.97 -16.06 26.32
CA SER A 31 -30.60 -16.02 26.87
C SER A 31 -30.17 -14.58 27.09
N LYS A 32 -29.53 -14.30 28.23
CA LYS A 32 -29.02 -12.97 28.58
C LYS A 32 -28.05 -12.40 27.53
N TYR A 33 -27.28 -13.26 26.85
CA TYR A 33 -26.33 -12.84 25.83
C TYR A 33 -27.05 -12.46 24.53
N PHE A 34 -27.83 -13.39 23.98
CA PHE A 34 -28.55 -13.18 22.72
C PHE A 34 -29.64 -12.11 22.83
N SER A 35 -30.28 -11.96 23.99
CA SER A 35 -31.20 -10.84 24.27
C SER A 35 -30.52 -9.49 24.12
N PHE A 36 -29.29 -9.33 24.63
CA PHE A 36 -28.52 -8.10 24.47
C PHE A 36 -28.18 -7.84 22.99
N PHE A 37 -27.75 -8.86 22.27
CA PHE A 37 -27.44 -8.75 20.84
C PHE A 37 -28.66 -8.37 20.01
N LYS A 38 -29.82 -8.96 20.30
CA LYS A 38 -31.10 -8.60 19.66
C LYS A 38 -31.48 -7.16 19.93
N LYS A 39 -31.33 -6.66 21.15
CA LYS A 39 -31.56 -5.23 21.48
C LYS A 39 -30.66 -4.30 20.67
N LEU A 40 -29.38 -4.65 20.51
CA LEU A 40 -28.46 -3.87 19.68
C LEU A 40 -28.88 -3.89 18.21
N ASN A 41 -29.33 -5.03 17.70
CA ASN A 41 -29.81 -5.12 16.33
C ASN A 41 -31.12 -4.35 16.10
N GLU A 42 -32.11 -4.51 16.96
CA GLU A 42 -33.40 -3.83 16.83
C GLU A 42 -33.26 -2.30 16.92
N LYS A 43 -32.35 -1.79 17.77
CA LYS A 43 -32.15 -0.36 17.97
C LYS A 43 -31.14 0.28 17.01
N TYR A 44 -30.07 -0.43 16.67
CA TYR A 44 -28.92 0.13 15.91
C TYR A 44 -28.56 -0.66 14.65
N GLN A 45 -29.39 -1.65 14.27
CA GLN A 45 -29.14 -2.56 13.16
C GLN A 45 -27.78 -3.29 13.28
N ALA A 46 -27.27 -3.43 14.50
CA ALA A 46 -25.96 -4.01 14.78
C ALA A 46 -25.75 -5.34 14.06
N CYS A 47 -24.58 -5.47 13.41
CA CYS A 47 -24.08 -6.74 12.87
C CYS A 47 -23.03 -7.30 13.83
N ILE A 48 -23.23 -8.54 14.27
CA ILE A 48 -22.52 -9.13 15.41
C ILE A 48 -21.89 -10.45 14.99
N SER A 49 -20.59 -10.61 15.27
CA SER A 49 -19.85 -11.85 15.03
C SER A 49 -19.41 -12.51 16.34
N LEU A 50 -19.68 -13.81 16.48
CA LEU A 50 -19.32 -14.61 17.65
C LEU A 50 -18.15 -15.53 17.29
N TYR A 51 -16.97 -15.31 17.88
CA TYR A 51 -15.78 -16.11 17.58
C TYR A 51 -15.61 -17.21 18.61
N ILE A 52 -15.82 -18.45 18.18
CA ILE A 52 -15.98 -19.59 19.08
C ILE A 52 -14.72 -20.43 19.23
N PHE A 53 -14.55 -20.96 20.44
CA PHE A 53 -13.73 -22.15 20.64
C PHE A 53 -14.54 -23.41 20.37
N ILE A 54 -13.88 -24.46 19.87
CA ILE A 54 -14.50 -25.80 19.77
C ILE A 54 -14.72 -26.39 21.16
N GLU A 55 -13.78 -26.15 22.08
CA GLU A 55 -13.77 -26.68 23.42
C GLU A 55 -13.16 -25.68 24.41
N TYR A 56 -13.84 -25.50 25.54
CA TYR A 56 -13.41 -24.65 26.65
C TYR A 56 -14.17 -25.04 27.92
N ASN A 57 -13.52 -24.99 29.08
CA ASN A 57 -14.14 -25.28 30.39
C ASN A 57 -15.05 -26.52 30.43
N ASN A 58 -14.58 -27.63 29.85
CA ASN A 58 -15.28 -28.93 29.74
C ASN A 58 -16.59 -28.91 28.94
N PHE A 59 -16.90 -27.82 28.22
CA PHE A 59 -17.95 -27.77 27.22
C PHE A 59 -17.33 -27.89 25.83
N ASN A 60 -17.99 -28.62 24.95
CA ASN A 60 -17.59 -28.77 23.56
C ASN A 60 -18.79 -28.39 22.69
N ILE A 61 -18.57 -27.62 21.63
CA ILE A 61 -19.64 -27.11 20.76
C ILE A 61 -20.46 -28.23 20.09
N CYS A 62 -19.95 -29.46 20.02
CA CYS A 62 -20.71 -30.62 19.56
C CYS A 62 -21.93 -30.94 20.46
N LYS A 63 -21.92 -30.46 21.71
CA LYS A 63 -23.05 -30.60 22.66
C LYS A 63 -24.09 -29.50 22.51
N THR A 64 -23.82 -28.45 21.73
CA THR A 64 -24.75 -27.33 21.56
C THR A 64 -26.10 -27.82 21.06
N THR A 65 -27.18 -27.40 21.72
CA THR A 65 -28.55 -27.73 21.31
C THR A 65 -28.84 -27.26 19.88
N ASP A 66 -29.64 -28.01 19.13
CA ASP A 66 -30.14 -27.61 17.81
C ASP A 66 -31.59 -27.09 17.85
N LYS A 67 -32.15 -26.90 19.05
CA LYS A 67 -33.50 -26.33 19.28
C LYS A 67 -33.71 -25.00 18.55
N PHE A 68 -32.67 -24.16 18.48
CA PHE A 68 -32.73 -22.79 17.95
C PHE A 68 -32.26 -22.66 16.50
N LYS A 69 -32.19 -23.77 15.76
CA LYS A 69 -31.70 -23.79 14.37
C LYS A 69 -32.41 -22.79 13.46
N ASN A 70 -33.74 -22.70 13.54
CA ASN A 70 -34.52 -21.77 12.71
C ASN A 70 -34.22 -20.31 13.08
N GLU A 71 -34.10 -20.00 14.37
CA GLU A 71 -33.75 -18.64 14.80
C GLU A 71 -32.34 -18.24 14.32
N PHE A 72 -31.37 -19.16 14.33
CA PHE A 72 -30.06 -18.89 13.73
C PHE A 72 -30.14 -18.63 12.22
N ILE A 73 -30.92 -19.42 11.47
CA ILE A 73 -31.12 -19.22 10.03
C ILE A 73 -31.73 -17.83 9.77
N GLU A 74 -32.83 -17.51 10.44
CA GLU A 74 -33.58 -16.26 10.27
C GLU A 74 -32.72 -15.03 10.60
N ASN A 75 -31.80 -15.14 11.54
CA ASN A 75 -30.98 -14.03 12.01
C ASN A 75 -29.56 -13.99 11.41
N SER A 76 -29.21 -14.91 10.50
CA SER A 76 -27.89 -14.99 9.84
C SER A 76 -27.48 -13.74 9.04
N HIS A 77 -28.44 -12.86 8.75
CA HIS A 77 -28.20 -11.60 8.05
C HIS A 77 -27.55 -10.51 8.93
N TRP A 78 -27.65 -10.61 10.26
CA TRP A 78 -27.04 -9.69 11.24
C TRP A 78 -26.27 -10.39 12.36
N LEU A 79 -26.40 -11.71 12.52
CA LEU A 79 -25.63 -12.52 13.45
C LEU A 79 -24.76 -13.54 12.71
N LYS A 80 -23.47 -13.58 13.04
CA LYS A 80 -22.49 -14.50 12.45
C LYS A 80 -21.70 -15.25 13.51
N ILE A 81 -21.11 -16.37 13.11
CA ILE A 81 -20.26 -17.23 13.92
C ILE A 81 -18.95 -17.44 13.16
N GLY A 82 -17.83 -17.11 13.78
CA GLY A 82 -16.49 -17.31 13.22
C GLY A 82 -15.64 -18.25 14.06
N PHE A 83 -14.58 -18.76 13.46
CA PHE A 83 -13.65 -19.67 14.12
C PHE A 83 -12.61 -18.89 14.94
N HIS A 84 -12.52 -19.12 16.25
CA HIS A 84 -11.47 -18.52 17.09
C HIS A 84 -10.28 -19.47 17.29
N GLY A 85 -10.57 -20.76 17.50
CA GLY A 85 -9.56 -21.80 17.71
C GLY A 85 -10.18 -23.09 18.21
N TYR A 86 -9.36 -24.11 18.48
CA TYR A 86 -9.87 -25.31 19.14
C TYR A 86 -10.16 -25.03 20.63
N ASN A 87 -9.25 -24.33 21.30
CA ASN A 87 -9.29 -23.96 22.73
C ASN A 87 -8.29 -22.83 23.02
N GLU A 88 -8.13 -22.42 24.28
CA GLU A 88 -7.25 -21.32 24.74
C GLU A 88 -5.74 -21.55 24.49
N ASN A 89 -5.36 -22.79 24.17
CA ASN A 89 -3.98 -23.15 23.82
C ASN A 89 -3.74 -23.14 22.31
N SER A 90 -4.75 -22.83 21.51
CA SER A 90 -4.65 -22.82 20.04
C SER A 90 -3.79 -21.65 19.57
N ARG A 91 -2.84 -21.94 18.68
CA ARG A 91 -1.96 -20.93 18.06
C ARG A 91 -1.85 -21.05 16.54
N HIS A 92 -2.41 -22.11 15.96
CA HIS A 92 -2.37 -22.41 14.51
C HIS A 92 -0.98 -22.19 13.87
N ILE A 93 0.08 -22.70 14.51
CA ILE A 93 1.47 -22.62 14.03
C ILE A 93 2.03 -24.05 13.86
N ASN A 94 2.75 -24.28 12.77
CA ASN A 94 3.47 -25.51 12.42
C ASN A 94 2.63 -26.79 12.48
N ASN A 95 1.31 -26.70 12.24
CA ASN A 95 0.43 -27.88 12.26
C ASN A 95 -0.76 -27.78 11.31
N PRO A 96 -0.52 -27.83 9.98
CA PRO A 96 -1.56 -27.68 8.96
C PRO A 96 -2.67 -28.72 9.04
N LYS A 97 -2.30 -29.98 9.32
CA LYS A 97 -3.28 -31.06 9.48
C LYS A 97 -4.25 -30.78 10.62
N LYS A 98 -3.74 -30.26 11.74
CA LYS A 98 -4.58 -29.88 12.89
C LYS A 98 -5.46 -28.67 12.56
N ALA A 99 -4.91 -27.62 11.97
CA ALA A 99 -5.68 -26.43 11.59
C ALA A 99 -6.88 -26.79 10.67
N ILE A 100 -6.64 -27.62 9.65
CA ILE A 100 -7.70 -28.12 8.75
C ILE A 100 -8.73 -28.95 9.53
N LYS A 101 -8.27 -29.86 10.39
CA LYS A 101 -9.17 -30.71 11.19
C LYS A 101 -10.07 -29.87 12.09
N ASP A 102 -9.48 -28.93 12.82
CA ASP A 102 -10.19 -28.07 13.78
C ASP A 102 -11.23 -27.22 13.03
N TYR A 103 -10.86 -26.58 11.93
CA TYR A 103 -11.80 -25.77 11.15
C TYR A 103 -12.94 -26.59 10.53
N ASN A 104 -12.69 -27.84 10.11
CA ASN A 104 -13.75 -28.73 9.63
C ASN A 104 -14.71 -29.16 10.76
N ILE A 105 -14.20 -29.37 11.98
CA ILE A 105 -15.05 -29.61 13.16
C ILE A 105 -15.94 -28.39 13.40
N PHE A 106 -15.35 -27.20 13.40
CA PHE A 106 -16.08 -25.94 13.51
C PHE A 106 -17.22 -25.83 12.49
N LEU A 107 -16.91 -25.96 11.19
CA LEU A 107 -17.93 -25.87 10.12
C LEU A 107 -19.05 -26.90 10.29
N LYS A 108 -18.68 -28.15 10.58
CA LYS A 108 -19.65 -29.24 10.73
C LYS A 108 -20.60 -28.97 11.91
N GLU A 109 -20.05 -28.62 13.07
CA GLU A 109 -20.85 -28.46 14.28
C GLU A 109 -21.68 -27.17 14.23
N VAL A 110 -21.15 -26.07 13.69
CA VAL A 110 -21.94 -24.84 13.46
C VAL A 110 -23.09 -25.12 12.50
N TYR A 111 -22.86 -25.80 11.38
CA TYR A 111 -23.95 -26.17 10.48
C TYR A 111 -25.00 -27.06 11.17
N ARG A 112 -24.58 -27.99 12.04
CA ARG A 112 -25.48 -28.88 12.77
C ARG A 112 -26.48 -28.11 13.64
N PHE A 113 -26.03 -27.13 14.43
CA PHE A 113 -26.91 -26.40 15.35
C PHE A 113 -27.52 -25.13 14.74
N ALA A 114 -26.84 -24.47 13.81
CA ALA A 114 -27.29 -23.22 13.19
C ALA A 114 -27.98 -23.39 11.83
N GLY A 115 -27.83 -24.55 11.18
CA GLY A 115 -28.60 -24.95 10.00
C GLY A 115 -28.22 -24.32 8.66
N THR A 116 -27.32 -23.33 8.61
CA THR A 116 -26.85 -22.69 7.37
C THR A 116 -25.36 -22.36 7.43
N TYR A 117 -24.70 -22.28 6.27
CA TYR A 117 -23.34 -21.73 6.15
C TYR A 117 -23.34 -20.21 5.98
N ASP A 118 -24.49 -19.59 5.70
CA ASP A 118 -24.60 -18.13 5.61
C ASP A 118 -24.32 -17.45 6.95
N ILE A 119 -24.37 -18.20 8.06
CA ILE A 119 -24.00 -17.72 9.39
C ILE A 119 -22.48 -17.65 9.61
N ILE A 120 -21.66 -18.23 8.74
CA ILE A 120 -20.20 -18.23 8.92
C ILE A 120 -19.64 -16.82 8.66
N ASP A 121 -18.78 -16.35 9.56
CA ASP A 121 -17.93 -15.17 9.35
C ASP A 121 -16.61 -15.61 8.72
N HIS A 122 -16.29 -15.08 7.54
CA HIS A 122 -15.09 -15.42 6.78
C HIS A 122 -13.87 -14.55 7.14
N ILE A 123 -14.00 -13.57 8.04
CA ILE A 123 -12.90 -12.75 8.56
C ILE A 123 -12.86 -12.88 10.08
N PRO A 124 -12.60 -14.08 10.63
CA PRO A 124 -12.57 -14.26 12.08
C PRO A 124 -11.34 -13.60 12.71
N ARG A 125 -11.40 -13.40 14.03
CA ARG A 125 -10.19 -13.21 14.85
C ARG A 125 -9.72 -14.57 15.34
N LEU A 126 -8.59 -15.06 14.85
CA LEU A 126 -7.98 -16.27 15.44
C LEU A 126 -7.32 -15.95 16.78
N HIS A 127 -7.33 -16.93 17.68
CA HIS A 127 -6.81 -16.79 19.03
C HIS A 127 -5.35 -16.33 19.05
N TYR A 128 -5.02 -15.39 19.97
CA TYR A 128 -3.73 -14.70 20.05
C TYR A 128 -3.28 -13.98 18.77
N TYR A 129 -4.17 -13.74 17.80
CA TYR A 129 -3.81 -13.16 16.50
C TYR A 129 -2.70 -13.98 15.81
N SER A 130 -2.74 -15.30 16.00
CA SER A 130 -1.67 -16.21 15.63
C SER A 130 -2.07 -17.13 14.48
N GLY A 131 -1.09 -17.47 13.66
CA GLY A 131 -1.27 -18.32 12.49
C GLY A 131 -0.16 -18.10 11.48
N ASP A 132 0.51 -19.18 11.07
CA ASP A 132 1.48 -19.10 9.97
C ASP A 132 0.79 -19.07 8.60
N LEU A 133 1.56 -18.71 7.57
CA LEU A 133 1.04 -18.58 6.20
C LEU A 133 0.42 -19.89 5.70
N GLU A 134 1.07 -21.03 5.93
CA GLU A 134 0.59 -22.33 5.47
C GLU A 134 -0.79 -22.65 6.06
N ASN A 135 -0.97 -22.41 7.35
CA ASN A 135 -2.22 -22.68 8.06
C ASN A 135 -3.33 -21.76 7.58
N LEU A 136 -3.10 -20.45 7.46
CA LEU A 136 -4.11 -19.51 6.95
C LEU A 136 -4.50 -19.85 5.49
N LEU A 137 -3.55 -20.20 4.64
CA LEU A 137 -3.82 -20.64 3.27
C LEU A 137 -4.65 -21.93 3.23
N ASN A 138 -4.39 -22.87 4.13
CA ASN A 138 -5.16 -24.11 4.23
C ASN A 138 -6.59 -23.84 4.72
N LEU A 139 -6.78 -22.93 5.68
CA LEU A 139 -8.11 -22.50 6.10
C LEU A 139 -8.88 -21.84 4.95
N LYS A 140 -8.21 -20.98 4.17
CA LYS A 140 -8.79 -20.32 2.99
C LYS A 140 -9.25 -21.29 1.91
N LYS A 141 -8.53 -22.40 1.69
CA LYS A 141 -8.87 -23.40 0.66
C LYS A 141 -10.09 -24.25 0.98
N ILE A 142 -10.54 -24.28 2.25
CA ILE A 142 -11.72 -25.04 2.65
C ILE A 142 -12.97 -24.36 2.07
N LYS A 143 -13.98 -25.14 1.66
CA LYS A 143 -15.27 -24.59 1.24
C LYS A 143 -15.92 -23.88 2.44
N ASN A 144 -16.34 -22.62 2.27
CA ASN A 144 -16.73 -21.72 3.37
C ASN A 144 -15.56 -21.43 4.34
N GLY A 145 -14.32 -21.47 3.82
CA GLY A 145 -13.10 -21.10 4.50
C GLY A 145 -12.99 -19.59 4.75
N ILE A 146 -11.93 -19.20 5.44
CA ILE A 146 -11.65 -17.78 5.69
C ILE A 146 -11.21 -17.07 4.40
N ILE A 147 -11.47 -15.77 4.32
CA ILE A 147 -10.91 -14.87 3.29
C ILE A 147 -9.90 -13.88 3.88
N GLY A 148 -9.82 -13.81 5.20
CA GLY A 148 -8.96 -12.92 5.94
C GLY A 148 -9.05 -13.13 7.45
N ALA A 149 -8.49 -12.21 8.22
CA ALA A 149 -8.57 -12.23 9.67
C ALA A 149 -8.52 -10.81 10.28
N LEU A 150 -9.09 -10.68 11.48
CA LEU A 150 -8.97 -9.46 12.29
C LEU A 150 -7.65 -9.42 13.05
N SER A 151 -6.94 -8.29 13.00
CA SER A 151 -5.71 -8.07 13.75
C SER A 151 -5.97 -7.42 15.11
N ALA A 152 -4.93 -7.34 15.94
CA ALA A 152 -5.00 -6.76 17.28
C ALA A 152 -5.36 -5.27 17.28
N ASP A 153 -5.84 -4.81 18.44
CA ASP A 153 -6.09 -3.42 18.78
C ASP A 153 -4.80 -2.62 19.09
N ASP A 154 -3.67 -3.32 19.23
CA ASP A 154 -2.36 -2.75 19.54
C ASP A 154 -1.30 -3.06 18.47
N ASP A 155 -0.04 -2.70 18.75
CA ASP A 155 1.07 -2.81 17.79
C ASP A 155 1.81 -4.16 17.82
N ARG A 156 1.22 -5.21 18.39
CA ARG A 156 1.83 -6.55 18.34
C ARG A 156 1.92 -7.06 16.90
N LEU A 157 2.80 -8.03 16.66
CA LEU A 157 2.85 -8.75 15.39
C LEU A 157 1.62 -9.65 15.24
N ASN A 158 0.99 -9.58 14.07
CA ASN A 158 -0.19 -10.36 13.73
C ASN A 158 0.15 -11.43 12.70
N TYR A 159 -0.27 -12.66 12.96
CA TYR A 159 -0.17 -13.80 12.04
C TYR A 159 1.26 -14.01 11.51
N TYR A 160 1.39 -14.20 10.20
CA TYR A 160 2.66 -14.32 9.49
C TYR A 160 3.18 -12.98 8.95
N LEU A 161 2.47 -11.87 9.21
CA LEU A 161 2.83 -10.56 8.67
C LEU A 161 4.20 -10.13 9.21
N ASN A 162 5.05 -9.64 8.32
CA ASN A 162 6.33 -9.06 8.71
C ASN A 162 6.13 -7.68 9.39
N LYS A 163 7.22 -7.07 9.87
CA LYS A 163 7.15 -5.77 10.57
C LYS A 163 6.59 -4.65 9.69
N ASN A 164 7.01 -4.55 8.43
CA ASN A 164 6.55 -3.51 7.52
C ASN A 164 5.05 -3.64 7.23
N GLU A 165 4.57 -4.87 7.03
CA GLU A 165 3.16 -5.17 6.81
C GLU A 165 2.30 -4.85 8.03
N ASN A 166 2.77 -5.22 9.23
CA ASN A 166 2.07 -4.87 10.47
C ASN A 166 2.01 -3.36 10.70
N ILE A 167 3.11 -2.64 10.49
CA ILE A 167 3.15 -1.18 10.64
C ILE A 167 2.20 -0.52 9.62
N PHE A 168 2.18 -1.02 8.38
CA PHE A 168 1.25 -0.54 7.37
C PHE A 168 -0.20 -0.80 7.77
N LEU A 169 -0.54 -2.01 8.19
CA LEU A 169 -1.87 -2.38 8.70
C LEU A 169 -2.28 -1.50 9.89
N ASN A 170 -1.34 -1.20 10.79
CA ASN A 170 -1.63 -0.41 11.99
C ASN A 170 -1.92 1.05 11.70
N ASN A 171 -1.31 1.60 10.64
CA ASN A 171 -1.50 2.99 10.22
C ASN A 171 -2.68 3.14 9.24
N GLN A 172 -2.91 2.15 8.38
CA GLN A 172 -3.93 2.20 7.33
C GLN A 172 -5.20 1.41 7.67
N PHE A 173 -5.24 0.78 8.84
CA PHE A 173 -6.33 -0.06 9.38
C PHE A 173 -6.69 -1.30 8.55
N ILE A 174 -6.21 -1.41 7.32
CA ILE A 174 -6.49 -2.51 6.41
C ILE A 174 -5.22 -2.83 5.62
N TYR A 175 -4.93 -4.11 5.47
CA TYR A 175 -3.88 -4.62 4.61
C TYR A 175 -4.37 -5.88 3.89
N LYS A 176 -4.13 -5.93 2.59
CA LYS A 176 -4.38 -7.11 1.77
C LYS A 176 -3.05 -7.68 1.33
N ASP A 177 -2.71 -8.88 1.80
CA ASP A 177 -1.66 -9.67 1.20
C ASP A 177 -2.14 -10.09 -0.19
N ILE A 178 -1.63 -9.39 -1.19
CA ILE A 178 -2.01 -9.55 -2.59
C ILE A 178 -1.46 -10.82 -3.24
N VAL A 179 -0.38 -11.39 -2.69
CA VAL A 179 0.25 -12.60 -3.21
C VAL A 179 -0.58 -13.81 -2.82
N ASN A 180 -1.05 -13.84 -1.57
CA ASN A 180 -1.85 -14.92 -1.01
C ASN A 180 -3.36 -14.64 -1.05
N ASP A 181 -3.72 -13.41 -1.43
CA ASP A 181 -5.09 -12.88 -1.48
C ASP A 181 -5.81 -13.02 -0.12
N LEU A 182 -5.09 -12.72 0.97
CA LEU A 182 -5.61 -12.72 2.34
C LEU A 182 -5.77 -11.30 2.84
N LEU A 183 -6.91 -11.04 3.48
CA LEU A 183 -7.22 -9.74 4.05
C LEU A 183 -6.91 -9.69 5.54
N PHE A 184 -6.38 -8.56 6.00
CA PHE A 184 -6.21 -8.23 7.40
C PHE A 184 -6.88 -6.88 7.70
N VAL A 185 -7.68 -6.84 8.76
CA VAL A 185 -8.38 -5.62 9.19
C VAL A 185 -8.08 -5.39 10.66
N LYS A 186 -7.67 -4.16 10.98
CA LYS A 186 -7.31 -3.76 12.34
C LYS A 186 -8.53 -3.61 13.21
N THR A 187 -8.46 -4.24 14.38
CA THR A 187 -9.40 -3.93 15.46
C THR A 187 -9.11 -2.52 15.96
N THR A 188 -10.14 -1.69 16.07
CA THR A 188 -9.97 -0.28 16.47
C THR A 188 -10.27 -0.04 17.94
N ILE A 189 -11.21 -0.80 18.51
CA ILE A 189 -11.69 -0.57 19.88
C ILE A 189 -11.86 -1.90 20.59
N ARG A 190 -11.26 -1.99 21.77
CA ARG A 190 -11.46 -3.07 22.73
C ARG A 190 -12.28 -2.56 23.91
N ALA A 191 -13.52 -3.03 24.03
CA ALA A 191 -14.52 -2.44 24.93
C ALA A 191 -14.10 -2.50 26.41
N GLU A 192 -13.48 -3.60 26.84
CA GLU A 192 -13.02 -3.79 28.22
C GLU A 192 -11.78 -2.95 28.58
N ASN A 193 -11.11 -2.35 27.60
CA ASN A 193 -9.97 -1.45 27.83
C ASN A 193 -10.40 0.02 27.93
N ILE A 194 -11.69 0.33 27.77
CA ILE A 194 -12.20 1.71 27.79
C ILE A 194 -12.18 2.23 29.23
N LYS A 195 -11.24 3.15 29.50
CA LYS A 195 -11.15 3.86 30.78
C LYS A 195 -11.96 5.15 30.79
N ASP A 196 -11.94 5.88 29.67
CA ASP A 196 -12.66 7.13 29.46
C ASP A 196 -13.31 7.09 28.09
N LEU A 197 -14.64 6.96 28.08
CA LEU A 197 -15.43 6.87 26.86
C LEU A 197 -15.50 8.21 26.13
N SER A 198 -15.54 9.33 26.86
CA SER A 198 -15.60 10.66 26.25
C SER A 198 -14.31 10.96 25.50
N PHE A 199 -13.16 10.62 26.09
CA PHE A 199 -11.87 10.70 25.41
C PHE A 199 -11.83 9.79 24.18
N LEU A 200 -12.23 8.52 24.32
CA LEU A 200 -12.26 7.57 23.20
C LEU A 200 -13.07 8.12 22.03
N ILE A 201 -14.32 8.52 22.27
CA ILE A 201 -15.22 9.06 21.25
C ILE A 201 -14.58 10.27 20.54
N SER A 202 -13.97 11.18 21.30
CA SER A 202 -13.28 12.35 20.73
C SER A 202 -12.04 12.01 19.87
N SER A 203 -11.49 10.82 20.04
CA SER A 203 -10.30 10.34 19.33
C SER A 203 -10.59 9.46 18.12
N ILE A 204 -11.85 9.01 17.94
CA ILE A 204 -12.23 8.19 16.78
C ILE A 204 -12.07 9.04 15.52
N ASN A 205 -11.24 8.56 14.59
CA ASN A 205 -11.15 9.15 13.28
C ASN A 205 -12.45 8.89 12.50
N LEU A 206 -13.18 9.95 12.21
CA LEU A 206 -14.47 9.91 11.51
C LEU A 206 -14.37 9.40 10.07
N ASP A 207 -13.17 9.28 9.49
CA ASP A 207 -12.95 8.75 8.16
C ASP A 207 -12.64 7.24 8.15
N GLU A 208 -12.52 6.61 9.32
CA GLU A 208 -12.16 5.20 9.47
C GLU A 208 -13.34 4.36 9.98
N ASN A 209 -13.30 3.05 9.72
CA ASN A 209 -14.31 2.10 10.23
C ASN A 209 -14.15 1.85 11.73
N ILE A 210 -15.26 1.56 12.42
CA ILE A 210 -15.25 1.12 13.82
C ILE A 210 -15.30 -0.40 13.85
N ILE A 211 -14.17 -1.02 14.15
CA ILE A 211 -14.06 -2.46 14.42
C ILE A 211 -13.96 -2.63 15.93
N LEU A 212 -15.09 -2.95 16.56
CA LEU A 212 -15.27 -3.08 18.00
C LEU A 212 -15.23 -4.55 18.42
N PHE A 213 -14.57 -4.83 19.56
CA PHE A 213 -14.70 -6.14 20.18
C PHE A 213 -14.64 -6.14 21.71
N THR A 214 -15.08 -7.25 22.29
CA THR A 214 -14.90 -7.62 23.70
C THR A 214 -14.69 -9.12 23.83
N HIS A 215 -14.20 -9.60 24.97
CA HIS A 215 -14.26 -11.03 25.29
C HIS A 215 -15.60 -11.39 25.94
N GLU A 216 -16.09 -12.62 25.73
CA GLU A 216 -17.38 -13.13 26.24
C GLU A 216 -17.54 -12.87 27.75
N ARG A 217 -16.50 -13.12 28.55
CA ARG A 217 -16.51 -12.96 30.01
C ARG A 217 -16.85 -11.55 30.51
N PHE A 218 -16.68 -10.52 29.67
CA PHE A 218 -16.97 -9.13 30.03
C PHE A 218 -18.40 -8.71 29.67
N LEU A 219 -19.16 -9.56 28.97
CA LEU A 219 -20.53 -9.23 28.58
C LEU A 219 -21.49 -9.18 29.77
N ASP A 220 -21.14 -9.69 30.94
CA ASP A 220 -21.94 -9.56 32.15
C ASP A 220 -21.71 -8.24 32.90
N ASP A 221 -20.70 -7.46 32.50
CA ASP A 221 -20.44 -6.13 33.07
C ASP A 221 -21.35 -5.08 32.40
N GLU A 222 -22.25 -4.50 33.18
CA GLU A 222 -23.19 -3.47 32.71
C GLU A 222 -22.49 -2.20 32.23
N ASN A 223 -21.30 -1.86 32.75
CA ASN A 223 -20.53 -0.73 32.23
C ASN A 223 -19.99 -1.01 30.83
N ILE A 224 -19.54 -2.24 30.57
CA ILE A 224 -19.06 -2.65 29.24
C ILE A 224 -20.21 -2.63 28.24
N ARG A 225 -21.39 -3.17 28.61
CA ARG A 225 -22.60 -3.07 27.78
C ARG A 225 -22.99 -1.63 27.51
N SER A 226 -22.97 -0.76 28.54
CA SER A 226 -23.26 0.66 28.40
C SER A 226 -22.29 1.36 27.44
N ASN A 227 -20.99 1.05 27.52
CA ASN A 227 -20.00 1.59 26.61
C ASN A 227 -20.24 1.15 25.16
N ILE A 228 -20.55 -0.13 24.93
CA ILE A 228 -20.89 -0.65 23.59
C ILE A 228 -22.10 0.10 23.01
N ILE A 229 -23.17 0.28 23.81
CA ILE A 229 -24.37 1.02 23.41
C ILE A 229 -24.02 2.45 22.99
N LYS A 230 -23.24 3.17 23.80
CA LYS A 230 -22.85 4.54 23.51
C LYS A 230 -21.96 4.68 22.28
N ILE A 231 -21.12 3.68 21.98
CA ILE A 231 -20.34 3.64 20.73
C ILE A 231 -21.29 3.49 19.53
N TYR A 232 -22.33 2.66 19.63
CA TYR A 232 -23.35 2.55 18.59
C TYR A 232 -24.17 3.83 18.42
N GLU A 233 -24.50 4.53 19.52
CA GLU A 233 -25.15 5.85 19.46
C GLU A 233 -24.28 6.85 18.71
N TYR A 234 -23.00 6.94 19.07
CA TYR A 234 -22.04 7.78 18.35
C TYR A 234 -21.92 7.41 16.87
N ALA A 235 -21.83 6.12 16.56
CA ALA A 235 -21.73 5.63 15.19
C ALA A 235 -22.95 6.05 14.36
N LEU A 236 -24.16 5.90 14.92
CA LEU A 236 -25.40 6.34 14.30
C LEU A 236 -25.43 7.86 14.05
N GLU A 237 -25.04 8.65 15.05
CA GLU A 237 -24.96 10.12 14.94
C GLU A 237 -23.98 10.59 13.86
N ASN A 238 -22.96 9.78 13.54
CA ASN A 238 -21.90 10.09 12.58
C ASN A 238 -22.02 9.35 11.24
N ASN A 239 -23.23 8.85 10.93
CA ASN A 239 -23.59 8.20 9.68
C ASN A 239 -22.77 6.92 9.37
N TYR A 240 -22.41 6.15 10.39
CA TYR A 240 -21.89 4.80 10.20
C TYR A 240 -23.03 3.83 9.91
N SER A 241 -22.80 2.87 9.03
CA SER A 241 -23.70 1.76 8.77
C SER A 241 -23.22 0.49 9.47
N SER A 242 -24.08 -0.19 10.22
CA SER A 242 -23.78 -1.52 10.75
C SER A 242 -23.64 -2.52 9.59
N ASN A 243 -22.49 -3.20 9.48
CA ASN A 243 -22.28 -4.23 8.45
C ASN A 243 -21.17 -5.22 8.82
N PHE A 244 -21.17 -6.38 8.17
CA PHE A 244 -20.04 -7.30 8.22
C PHE A 244 -18.93 -6.84 7.29
N ILE A 245 -17.69 -7.00 7.76
CA ILE A 245 -16.48 -6.61 7.01
C ILE A 245 -16.43 -7.31 5.65
N GLU A 246 -16.77 -8.60 5.60
CA GLU A 246 -16.77 -9.43 4.40
C GLU A 246 -17.75 -8.96 3.30
N LYS A 247 -18.76 -8.16 3.67
CA LYS A 247 -19.78 -7.64 2.74
C LYS A 247 -19.45 -6.24 2.21
N THR A 248 -18.33 -5.66 2.62
CA THR A 248 -17.96 -4.30 2.21
C THR A 248 -17.17 -4.27 0.90
N ASN A 249 -17.45 -3.28 0.06
CA ASN A 249 -16.66 -2.98 -1.15
C ASN A 249 -15.28 -2.39 -0.84
N ILE A 250 -14.91 -2.28 0.43
CA ILE A 250 -13.61 -1.77 0.88
C ILE A 250 -12.45 -2.62 0.28
N LEU A 251 -12.76 -3.86 -0.10
CA LEU A 251 -11.80 -4.91 -0.43
C LEU A 251 -11.72 -5.24 -1.93
N SER A 252 -12.75 -4.91 -2.71
CA SER A 252 -12.81 -5.18 -4.14
C SER A 252 -11.82 -4.34 -4.96
N ASP A 253 -11.29 -3.27 -4.37
CA ASP A 253 -10.55 -2.23 -5.08
C ASP A 253 -9.02 -2.42 -5.01
N ILE A 254 -8.50 -3.12 -3.99
CA ILE A 254 -7.06 -3.41 -3.89
C ILE A 254 -6.73 -4.63 -4.76
N LYS A 255 -6.32 -4.34 -5.99
CA LYS A 255 -5.88 -5.34 -6.97
C LYS A 255 -4.38 -5.26 -7.17
N PHE A 256 -3.75 -6.43 -7.14
CA PHE A 256 -2.38 -6.55 -7.60
C PHE A 256 -2.34 -6.70 -9.10
N GLU A 257 -1.67 -5.75 -9.73
CA GLU A 257 -1.41 -5.75 -11.14
C GLU A 257 0.09 -5.53 -11.31
N LYS A 258 0.77 -6.50 -11.90
CA LYS A 258 2.18 -6.33 -12.28
C LYS A 258 2.31 -5.19 -13.29
N ILE A 259 3.48 -4.55 -13.29
CA ILE A 259 3.78 -3.49 -14.24
C ILE A 259 3.88 -4.10 -15.65
N ASN A 260 3.03 -3.63 -16.56
CA ASN A 260 3.08 -3.95 -17.98
C ASN A 260 4.10 -3.08 -18.70
N LYS A 261 4.14 -1.77 -18.40
CA LYS A 261 5.10 -0.83 -19.00
C LYS A 261 5.61 0.22 -18.01
N TYR A 262 6.82 0.68 -18.27
CA TYR A 262 7.41 1.85 -17.60
C TYR A 262 7.32 3.08 -18.50
N ILE A 263 6.64 4.13 -18.07
CA ILE A 263 6.55 5.38 -18.83
C ILE A 263 7.28 6.47 -18.07
N GLU A 264 8.36 6.96 -18.66
CA GLU A 264 9.07 8.15 -18.21
C GLU A 264 8.31 9.39 -18.69
N CYS A 265 7.57 10.01 -17.78
CA CYS A 265 6.71 11.15 -18.03
C CYS A 265 7.47 12.45 -17.75
N TYR A 266 7.92 13.11 -18.81
CA TYR A 266 8.49 14.45 -18.71
C TYR A 266 7.39 15.49 -18.52
N ILE A 267 7.50 16.24 -17.43
CA ILE A 267 6.64 17.38 -17.14
C ILE A 267 7.38 18.63 -17.65
N PRO A 268 6.85 19.39 -18.63
CA PRO A 268 7.56 20.48 -19.29
C PRO A 268 7.70 21.76 -18.44
N VAL A 269 7.78 21.62 -17.12
CA VAL A 269 8.02 22.71 -16.17
C VAL A 269 9.54 22.82 -15.97
N THR A 270 10.13 23.96 -16.31
CA THR A 270 11.54 24.27 -16.00
C THR A 270 11.68 25.28 -14.86
N THR A 271 10.61 26.02 -14.56
CA THR A 271 10.51 26.89 -13.39
C THR A 271 10.76 26.09 -12.10
N CYS A 272 11.55 26.66 -11.19
CA CYS A 272 11.86 26.01 -9.91
C CYS A 272 11.94 27.05 -8.79
N ASN A 273 11.43 26.69 -7.61
CA ASN A 273 11.51 27.52 -6.41
C ASN A 273 12.85 27.36 -5.65
N LEU A 274 13.74 26.50 -6.15
CA LEU A 274 15.09 26.27 -5.65
C LEU A 274 16.14 26.75 -6.67
N ARG A 275 17.35 27.08 -6.18
CA ARG A 275 18.50 27.55 -6.97
C ARG A 275 19.77 26.74 -6.66
N CYS A 276 19.67 25.43 -6.80
CA CYS A 276 20.79 24.51 -6.53
C CYS A 276 21.96 24.78 -7.50
N GLU A 277 23.19 24.89 -6.98
CA GLU A 277 24.40 25.26 -7.74
C GLU A 277 24.77 24.23 -8.81
N TYR A 278 24.59 22.94 -8.52
CA TYR A 278 24.88 21.84 -9.45
C TYR A 278 23.82 21.66 -10.54
N CYS A 279 22.67 22.35 -10.45
CA CYS A 279 21.52 22.08 -11.31
C CYS A 279 21.61 22.85 -12.62
N TYR A 280 21.44 22.14 -13.74
CA TYR A 280 21.44 22.75 -15.07
C TYR A 280 20.38 23.84 -15.24
N ILE A 281 19.24 23.76 -14.55
CA ILE A 281 18.20 24.81 -14.58
C ILE A 281 18.72 26.13 -14.00
N THR A 282 19.47 26.08 -12.90
CA THR A 282 20.11 27.27 -12.32
C THR A 282 21.20 27.79 -13.25
N GLN A 283 22.05 26.90 -13.76
CA GLN A 283 23.18 27.24 -14.63
C GLN A 283 22.74 27.86 -15.96
N THR A 284 21.53 27.52 -16.43
CA THR A 284 20.94 28.07 -17.66
C THR A 284 19.90 29.16 -17.41
N ASN A 285 19.74 29.64 -16.16
CA ASN A 285 18.76 30.65 -15.76
C ASN A 285 17.29 30.34 -16.10
N ARG A 286 16.96 29.04 -16.24
CA ARG A 286 15.60 28.58 -16.58
C ARG A 286 14.66 28.47 -15.38
N TRP A 287 15.17 28.67 -14.17
CA TRP A 287 14.39 28.60 -12.93
C TRP A 287 13.28 29.66 -12.87
N SER A 288 13.42 30.75 -13.63
CA SER A 288 12.45 31.84 -13.76
C SER A 288 11.61 31.77 -15.03
N ASP A 289 11.69 30.67 -15.79
CA ASP A 289 10.84 30.47 -16.98
C ASP A 289 9.35 30.58 -16.57
N ALA A 290 8.51 31.02 -17.51
CA ALA A 290 7.07 30.96 -17.31
C ALA A 290 6.61 29.50 -17.17
N LEU A 291 5.56 29.30 -16.38
CA LEU A 291 4.90 28.00 -16.31
C LEU A 291 4.35 27.63 -17.71
N PRO A 292 4.49 26.37 -18.15
CA PRO A 292 4.05 25.93 -19.46
C PRO A 292 2.52 25.81 -19.52
N ASP A 293 1.97 26.00 -20.71
CA ASP A 293 0.60 25.57 -21.00
C ASP A 293 0.58 24.08 -21.37
N PHE A 294 -0.34 23.33 -20.77
CA PHE A 294 -0.58 21.93 -21.14
C PHE A 294 -1.63 21.88 -22.25
N LYS A 295 -1.29 21.27 -23.40
CA LYS A 295 -2.17 21.22 -24.57
C LYS A 295 -3.45 20.41 -24.32
N TYR A 296 -3.39 19.43 -23.43
CA TYR A 296 -4.49 18.51 -23.15
C TYR A 296 -4.87 18.56 -21.67
N SER A 297 -6.14 18.31 -21.35
CA SER A 297 -6.60 18.22 -19.96
C SER A 297 -6.14 16.91 -19.30
N PRO A 298 -6.12 16.84 -17.96
CA PRO A 298 -5.81 15.61 -17.22
C PRO A 298 -6.68 14.42 -17.63
N GLN A 299 -7.98 14.62 -17.84
CA GLN A 299 -8.92 13.58 -18.29
C GLN A 299 -8.59 13.07 -19.69
N TYR A 300 -8.15 13.96 -20.58
CA TYR A 300 -7.71 13.56 -21.91
C TYR A 300 -6.42 12.74 -21.82
N VAL A 301 -5.46 13.17 -20.99
CA VAL A 301 -4.22 12.42 -20.74
C VAL A 301 -4.51 11.05 -20.14
N ARG A 302 -5.48 10.93 -19.21
CA ARG A 302 -5.95 9.63 -18.70
C ARG A 302 -6.44 8.71 -19.80
N LYS A 303 -7.30 9.19 -20.71
CA LYS A 303 -7.75 8.40 -21.86
C LYS A 303 -6.59 8.00 -22.76
N ALA A 304 -5.65 8.93 -22.97
CA ALA A 304 -4.50 8.68 -23.83
C ALA A 304 -3.51 7.67 -23.20
N LEU A 305 -3.37 7.68 -21.89
CA LEU A 305 -2.55 6.74 -21.14
C LEU A 305 -3.39 5.64 -20.48
N SER A 306 -4.57 5.31 -21.00
CA SER A 306 -5.43 4.32 -20.35
C SER A 306 -4.77 2.94 -20.32
N LYS A 307 -5.15 2.11 -19.35
CA LYS A 307 -4.70 0.71 -19.28
C LYS A 307 -5.00 -0.02 -20.57
N GLU A 308 -6.15 0.24 -21.18
CA GLU A 308 -6.54 -0.34 -22.47
C GLU A 308 -5.54 0.00 -23.57
N ARG A 309 -5.20 1.29 -23.76
CA ARG A 309 -4.25 1.72 -24.80
C ARG A 309 -2.83 1.26 -24.54
N LEU A 310 -2.41 1.23 -23.27
CA LEU A 310 -1.06 0.81 -22.86
C LEU A 310 -0.94 -0.72 -22.72
N GLY A 311 -2.03 -1.47 -22.87
CA GLY A 311 -2.07 -2.93 -22.75
C GLY A 311 -1.95 -3.45 -21.31
N GLY A 312 -2.17 -2.61 -20.30
CA GLY A 312 -2.16 -2.97 -18.89
C GLY A 312 -1.70 -1.84 -17.96
N THR A 313 -1.54 -2.17 -16.69
CA THR A 313 -1.10 -1.24 -15.64
C THR A 313 0.34 -0.80 -15.85
N CYS A 314 0.60 0.49 -15.79
CA CYS A 314 1.93 1.06 -15.97
C CYS A 314 2.47 1.68 -14.69
N LEU A 315 3.80 1.80 -14.63
CA LEU A 315 4.50 2.69 -13.72
C LEU A 315 4.81 3.98 -14.47
N LEU A 316 4.25 5.10 -14.02
CA LEU A 316 4.44 6.42 -14.59
C LEU A 316 5.41 7.21 -13.71
N ASN A 317 6.63 7.46 -14.18
CA ASN A 317 7.60 8.29 -13.46
C ASN A 317 7.51 9.74 -13.94
N MET A 318 6.98 10.63 -13.11
CA MET A 318 6.78 12.03 -13.40
C MET A 318 7.97 12.85 -12.89
N CYS A 319 8.69 13.48 -13.81
CA CYS A 319 9.80 14.36 -13.48
C CYS A 319 9.76 15.60 -14.35
N ALA A 320 9.75 16.77 -13.71
CA ALA A 320 9.98 18.04 -14.38
C ALA A 320 11.47 18.32 -14.58
N GLY A 321 11.77 19.33 -15.41
CA GLY A 321 13.10 19.92 -15.41
C GLY A 321 13.36 20.75 -14.15
N GLY A 322 12.36 21.54 -13.73
CA GLY A 322 12.30 22.30 -12.49
C GLY A 322 11.52 21.55 -11.39
N GLU A 323 10.65 22.24 -10.66
CA GLU A 323 9.85 21.62 -9.59
C GLU A 323 8.55 21.01 -10.12
N THR A 324 8.43 19.68 -10.06
CA THR A 324 7.30 18.93 -10.62
C THR A 324 5.96 19.35 -10.04
N LEU A 325 5.86 19.57 -8.72
CA LEU A 325 4.60 19.92 -8.08
C LEU A 325 4.27 21.42 -8.16
N LEU A 326 5.06 22.22 -8.87
CA LEU A 326 4.85 23.66 -8.94
C LEU A 326 3.53 24.01 -9.65
N HIS A 327 3.19 23.29 -10.73
CA HIS A 327 2.01 23.57 -11.54
C HIS A 327 0.75 22.84 -11.00
N PRO A 328 -0.40 23.53 -10.81
CA PRO A 328 -1.61 22.92 -10.24
C PRO A 328 -2.20 21.77 -11.09
N TYR A 329 -2.07 21.84 -12.42
CA TYR A 329 -2.43 20.75 -13.36
C TYR A 329 -1.97 19.36 -12.91
N ILE A 330 -0.81 19.29 -12.24
CA ILE A 330 -0.22 18.02 -11.82
C ILE A 330 -1.09 17.33 -10.78
N ILE A 331 -1.74 18.05 -9.87
CA ILE A 331 -2.57 17.43 -8.84
C ILE A 331 -3.78 16.71 -9.44
N GLU A 332 -4.44 17.35 -10.39
CA GLU A 332 -5.57 16.76 -11.11
C GLU A 332 -5.11 15.58 -12.00
N LEU A 333 -3.95 15.71 -12.65
CA LEU A 333 -3.34 14.60 -13.40
C LEU A 333 -3.06 13.38 -12.54
N LEU A 334 -2.53 13.56 -11.32
CA LEU A 334 -2.28 12.46 -10.39
C LEU A 334 -3.57 11.75 -10.03
N LYS A 335 -4.62 12.50 -9.71
CA LYS A 335 -5.94 11.95 -9.41
C LYS A 335 -6.44 11.08 -10.56
N GLU A 336 -6.46 11.62 -11.78
CA GLU A 336 -6.97 10.93 -12.96
C GLU A 336 -6.19 9.63 -13.28
N LEU A 337 -4.85 9.66 -13.18
CA LEU A 337 -4.02 8.49 -13.46
C LEU A 337 -4.03 7.44 -12.34
N LEU A 338 -4.24 7.85 -11.08
CA LEU A 338 -4.45 6.92 -9.96
C LEU A 338 -5.82 6.25 -10.06
N GLU A 339 -6.86 6.98 -10.46
CA GLU A 339 -8.20 6.43 -10.73
C GLU A 339 -8.22 5.49 -11.93
N GLU A 340 -7.38 5.71 -12.94
CA GLU A 340 -7.12 4.75 -14.02
C GLU A 340 -6.50 3.45 -13.47
N GLY A 341 -5.83 3.53 -12.32
CA GLY A 341 -5.22 2.41 -11.62
C GLY A 341 -3.75 2.19 -11.96
N HIS A 342 -3.04 3.24 -12.39
CA HIS A 342 -1.58 3.19 -12.56
C HIS A 342 -0.83 3.37 -11.25
N TYR A 343 0.45 2.99 -11.25
CA TYR A 343 1.39 3.39 -10.20
C TYR A 343 2.09 4.66 -10.64
N ILE A 344 2.24 5.62 -9.73
CA ILE A 344 2.84 6.91 -10.07
C ILE A 344 4.02 7.18 -9.15
N PHE A 345 5.17 7.47 -9.75
CA PHE A 345 6.36 7.91 -9.05
C PHE A 345 6.59 9.38 -9.37
N ILE A 346 6.55 10.26 -8.38
CA ILE A 346 6.74 11.71 -8.59
C ILE A 346 8.09 12.13 -8.04
N VAL A 347 8.90 12.79 -8.87
CA VAL A 347 10.12 13.46 -8.42
C VAL A 347 9.78 14.87 -7.95
N THR A 348 10.13 15.24 -6.73
CA THR A 348 9.86 16.59 -6.17
C THR A 348 10.99 17.02 -5.25
N ASN A 349 11.22 18.33 -5.12
CA ASN A 349 12.09 18.90 -4.12
C ASN A 349 11.45 18.95 -2.72
N GLY A 350 10.17 18.62 -2.57
CA GLY A 350 9.50 18.44 -1.27
C GLY A 350 9.12 19.71 -0.51
N THR A 351 9.23 20.90 -1.10
CA THR A 351 9.13 22.17 -0.35
C THR A 351 7.81 22.94 -0.49
N ILE A 352 6.90 22.50 -1.37
CA ILE A 352 5.63 23.20 -1.61
C ILE A 352 4.50 22.58 -0.77
N ASN A 353 4.44 22.93 0.52
CA ASN A 353 3.53 22.33 1.52
C ASN A 353 2.08 22.17 1.01
N LYS A 354 1.51 23.23 0.43
CA LYS A 354 0.12 23.24 -0.07
C LYS A 354 -0.20 22.11 -1.07
N ARG A 355 0.79 21.63 -1.83
CA ARG A 355 0.59 20.57 -2.83
C ARG A 355 0.35 19.22 -2.19
N PHE A 356 1.01 18.94 -1.08
CA PHE A 356 0.78 17.71 -0.32
C PHE A 356 -0.60 17.75 0.34
N ASP A 357 -1.04 18.90 0.83
CA ASP A 357 -2.39 19.07 1.37
C ASP A 357 -3.46 18.90 0.26
N GLU A 358 -3.24 19.51 -0.90
CA GLU A 358 -4.11 19.32 -2.07
C GLU A 358 -4.19 17.85 -2.52
N ILE A 359 -3.09 17.09 -2.46
CA ILE A 359 -3.07 15.67 -2.77
C ILE A 359 -3.97 14.89 -1.80
N LEU A 360 -3.80 15.11 -0.49
CA LEU A 360 -4.59 14.39 0.52
C LEU A 360 -6.07 14.77 0.50
N ASN A 361 -6.39 16.02 0.13
CA ASN A 361 -7.77 16.50 0.06
C ASN A 361 -8.52 16.05 -1.21
N ASN A 362 -7.80 15.85 -2.33
CA ASN A 362 -8.43 15.61 -3.64
C ASN A 362 -8.31 14.17 -4.14
N ILE A 363 -7.43 13.36 -3.55
CA ILE A 363 -7.19 11.97 -3.96
C ILE A 363 -7.69 11.04 -2.86
N ASP A 364 -8.51 10.06 -3.26
CA ASP A 364 -9.03 9.05 -2.34
C ASP A 364 -7.88 8.29 -1.66
N LYS A 365 -7.90 8.23 -0.33
CA LYS A 365 -6.88 7.57 0.51
C LYS A 365 -6.58 6.15 0.04
N LYS A 366 -7.59 5.42 -0.44
CA LYS A 366 -7.42 4.04 -0.95
C LYS A 366 -6.49 3.93 -2.16
N LEU A 367 -6.24 5.03 -2.87
CA LEU A 367 -5.37 5.05 -4.05
C LEU A 367 -3.92 5.41 -3.70
N LEU A 368 -3.69 5.99 -2.52
CA LEU A 368 -2.38 6.52 -2.13
C LEU A 368 -1.31 5.45 -1.99
N TYR A 369 -1.67 4.18 -1.77
CA TYR A 369 -0.70 3.09 -1.78
C TYR A 369 0.01 2.94 -3.14
N ARG A 370 -0.60 3.41 -4.24
CA ARG A 370 -0.04 3.40 -5.60
C ARG A 370 0.85 4.60 -5.91
N LEU A 371 0.92 5.57 -4.98
CA LEU A 371 1.66 6.80 -5.14
C LEU A 371 3.01 6.70 -4.42
N ILE A 372 4.08 7.04 -5.13
CA ILE A 372 5.44 7.03 -4.63
C ILE A 372 6.05 8.42 -4.83
N PHE A 373 6.70 8.95 -3.80
CA PHE A 373 7.45 10.21 -3.91
C PHE A 373 8.95 9.96 -3.90
N LYS A 374 9.64 10.45 -4.91
CA LYS A 374 11.09 10.60 -4.90
C LYS A 374 11.41 12.03 -4.47
N PHE A 375 11.70 12.17 -3.19
CA PHE A 375 12.08 13.45 -2.61
C PHE A 375 13.57 13.69 -2.88
N SER A 376 13.86 14.70 -3.69
CA SER A 376 15.21 15.15 -3.99
C SER A 376 15.74 16.00 -2.84
N PHE A 377 16.71 15.46 -2.09
CA PHE A 377 17.27 16.10 -0.91
C PHE A 377 18.35 17.11 -1.29
N HIS A 378 17.91 18.32 -1.67
CA HIS A 378 18.77 19.45 -2.04
C HIS A 378 19.43 20.10 -0.80
N TYR A 379 20.26 19.36 -0.08
CA TYR A 379 20.76 19.70 1.28
C TYR A 379 21.17 21.17 1.50
N LYS A 380 22.20 21.67 0.78
CA LYS A 380 22.69 23.06 0.96
C LYS A 380 21.62 24.10 0.67
N GLU A 381 20.83 23.84 -0.37
CA GLU A 381 19.78 24.76 -0.77
C GLU A 381 18.65 24.81 0.27
N LEU A 382 18.22 23.65 0.78
CA LEU A 382 17.22 23.56 1.85
C LEU A 382 17.70 24.25 3.14
N ILE A 383 19.00 24.20 3.45
CA ILE A 383 19.59 24.98 4.55
C ILE A 383 19.52 26.47 4.23
N ARG A 384 19.97 26.89 3.04
CA ARG A 384 20.02 28.30 2.63
C ARG A 384 18.66 28.98 2.74
N ILE A 385 17.59 28.28 2.40
CA ILE A 385 16.21 28.80 2.44
C ILE A 385 15.42 28.40 3.71
N ASN A 386 16.07 27.75 4.68
CA ASN A 386 15.47 27.29 5.93
C ASN A 386 14.23 26.39 5.75
N LYS A 387 14.30 25.41 4.84
CA LYS A 387 13.20 24.49 4.48
C LYS A 387 13.43 23.02 4.84
N ILE A 388 14.49 22.68 5.58
CA ILE A 388 14.76 21.30 6.02
C ILE A 388 13.58 20.71 6.79
N ASN A 389 12.98 21.47 7.72
CA ASN A 389 11.85 20.98 8.52
C ASN A 389 10.61 20.74 7.66
N ASP A 390 10.24 21.71 6.81
CA ASP A 390 9.11 21.57 5.87
C ASP A 390 9.27 20.34 4.98
N TYR A 391 10.48 20.12 4.45
CA TYR A 391 10.80 18.95 3.64
C TYR A 391 10.44 17.65 4.36
N PHE A 392 10.98 17.41 5.57
CA PHE A 392 10.73 16.16 6.29
C PHE A 392 9.31 16.05 6.85
N ILE A 393 8.65 17.16 7.16
CA ILE A 393 7.22 17.16 7.49
C ILE A 393 6.42 16.63 6.30
N ASN A 394 6.70 17.08 5.09
CA ASN A 394 6.02 16.60 3.89
C ASN A 394 6.34 15.13 3.57
N VAL A 395 7.58 14.68 3.78
CA VAL A 395 7.93 13.25 3.64
C VAL A 395 7.10 12.38 4.59
N LYS A 396 7.08 12.72 5.89
CA LYS A 396 6.32 11.98 6.90
C LYS A 396 4.81 12.03 6.63
N LYS A 397 4.30 13.19 6.24
CA LYS A 397 2.88 13.38 5.87
C LYS A 397 2.44 12.38 4.79
N MET A 398 3.22 12.23 3.71
CA MET A 398 2.86 11.29 2.64
C MET A 398 3.06 9.83 3.05
N ARG A 399 4.10 9.51 3.82
CA ARG A 399 4.29 8.17 4.41
C ARG A 399 3.08 7.77 5.26
N ASP A 400 2.66 8.65 6.16
CA ASP A 400 1.57 8.37 7.13
C ASP A 400 0.22 8.23 6.41
N ALA A 401 0.06 8.86 5.24
CA ALA A 401 -1.08 8.68 4.34
C ALA A 401 -1.04 7.37 3.51
N GLY A 402 -0.01 6.54 3.66
CA GLY A 402 0.12 5.24 2.98
C GLY A 402 0.93 5.26 1.68
N CYS A 403 1.47 6.42 1.27
CA CYS A 403 2.37 6.49 0.11
C CYS A 403 3.71 5.83 0.41
N SER A 404 4.34 5.33 -0.64
CA SER A 404 5.77 5.01 -0.58
C SER A 404 6.61 6.26 -0.82
N PHE A 405 7.86 6.27 -0.37
CA PHE A 405 8.76 7.38 -0.63
C PHE A 405 10.20 6.94 -0.79
N THR A 406 11.04 7.82 -1.34
CA THR A 406 12.50 7.75 -1.26
C THR A 406 13.04 9.14 -0.94
N VAL A 407 14.13 9.19 -0.19
CA VAL A 407 14.95 10.40 -0.03
C VAL A 407 16.25 10.20 -0.80
N GLU A 408 16.45 10.99 -1.86
CA GLU A 408 17.58 10.85 -2.78
C GLU A 408 18.46 12.10 -2.80
N LEU A 409 19.74 11.93 -2.51
CA LEU A 409 20.76 12.97 -2.60
C LEU A 409 21.44 12.91 -3.96
N THR A 410 21.51 14.06 -4.64
CA THR A 410 22.42 14.25 -5.77
C THR A 410 23.81 14.57 -5.21
N PRO A 411 24.81 13.69 -5.37
CA PRO A 411 26.16 13.95 -4.88
C PRO A 411 26.88 15.00 -5.75
N TYR A 412 27.63 15.91 -5.12
CA TYR A 412 28.54 16.85 -5.77
C TYR A 412 29.63 17.28 -4.77
N ASP A 413 30.73 17.86 -5.25
CA ASP A 413 31.96 17.99 -4.47
C ASP A 413 31.79 18.85 -3.19
N ASP A 414 30.98 19.92 -3.22
CA ASP A 414 30.87 20.87 -2.10
C ASP A 414 30.14 20.34 -0.85
N ILE A 415 29.47 19.19 -0.96
CA ILE A 415 28.78 18.53 0.15
C ILE A 415 29.54 17.33 0.73
N ILE A 416 30.77 17.05 0.25
CA ILE A 416 31.60 15.95 0.77
C ILE A 416 31.85 16.11 2.27
N ASN A 417 32.13 17.34 2.73
CA ASN A 417 32.39 17.63 4.14
C ASN A 417 31.14 17.50 5.02
N ASP A 418 29.94 17.51 4.43
CA ASP A 418 28.67 17.43 5.13
C ASP A 418 28.09 16.01 5.22
N ILE A 419 28.75 15.00 4.64
CA ILE A 419 28.23 13.62 4.54
C ILE A 419 27.73 13.07 5.89
N LYS A 420 28.48 13.32 6.97
CA LYS A 420 28.11 12.86 8.32
C LYS A 420 26.80 13.49 8.78
N GLU A 421 26.65 14.80 8.58
CA GLU A 421 25.46 15.55 8.98
C GLU A 421 24.26 15.21 8.11
N ILE A 422 24.45 15.08 6.80
CA ILE A 422 23.40 14.63 5.88
C ILE A 422 22.84 13.26 6.30
N LYS A 423 23.71 12.29 6.58
CA LYS A 423 23.29 10.96 7.06
C LYS A 423 22.51 11.06 8.36
N LYS A 424 22.97 11.90 9.30
CA LYS A 424 22.32 12.10 10.59
C LYS A 424 20.93 12.71 10.41
N ILE A 425 20.80 13.83 9.71
CA ILE A 425 19.52 14.54 9.51
C ILE A 425 18.47 13.63 8.87
N VAL A 426 18.84 12.88 7.81
CA VAL A 426 17.89 12.00 7.13
C VAL A 426 17.50 10.84 8.06
N LYS A 427 18.46 10.21 8.75
CA LYS A 427 18.20 9.10 9.67
C LYS A 427 17.30 9.51 10.82
N ASP A 428 17.54 10.66 11.42
CA ASP A 428 16.78 11.18 12.55
C ASP A 428 15.32 11.50 12.17
N ASN A 429 15.06 11.86 10.90
CA ASN A 429 13.72 12.23 10.44
C ASN A 429 12.92 11.08 9.84
N VAL A 430 13.55 10.16 9.10
CA VAL A 430 12.87 9.11 8.31
C VAL A 430 13.46 7.71 8.51
N GLY A 431 14.15 7.49 9.63
CA GLY A 431 14.51 6.16 10.14
C GLY A 431 15.66 5.45 9.40
N SER A 432 16.14 5.99 8.28
CA SER A 432 17.25 5.45 7.50
C SER A 432 18.03 6.56 6.77
N ILE A 433 19.13 6.22 6.11
CA ILE A 433 19.96 7.19 5.36
C ILE A 433 19.51 7.31 3.90
N CYS A 434 19.70 8.49 3.30
CA CYS A 434 19.33 8.75 1.90
C CYS A 434 20.00 7.78 0.92
N HIS A 435 19.34 7.54 -0.20
CA HIS A 435 20.01 7.01 -1.38
C HIS A 435 20.84 8.11 -2.02
N VAL A 436 21.95 7.71 -2.64
CA VAL A 436 22.79 8.60 -3.44
C VAL A 436 22.68 8.17 -4.90
N THR A 437 22.48 9.15 -5.79
CA THR A 437 22.49 8.92 -7.25
C THR A 437 23.85 9.27 -7.84
N ILE A 438 23.92 9.67 -9.12
CA ILE A 438 25.15 10.16 -9.75
C ILE A 438 24.78 11.45 -10.46
N ALA A 439 25.43 12.55 -10.07
CA ALA A 439 25.39 13.81 -10.80
C ALA A 439 26.20 13.68 -12.09
N ARG A 440 25.76 14.37 -13.13
CA ARG A 440 26.31 14.24 -14.48
C ARG A 440 26.43 15.59 -15.15
N SER A 441 27.42 15.71 -16.02
CA SER A 441 27.64 16.87 -16.87
C SER A 441 26.88 16.67 -18.18
N ASP A 442 25.64 17.16 -18.24
CA ASP A 442 24.75 17.04 -19.41
C ASP A 442 25.19 17.94 -20.59
N ASP A 443 26.13 18.85 -20.38
CA ASP A 443 26.75 19.71 -21.39
C ASP A 443 27.81 19.00 -22.25
N LYS A 444 28.24 17.80 -21.85
CA LYS A 444 29.28 17.01 -22.53
C LYS A 444 28.68 15.79 -23.22
N SER A 445 29.13 15.49 -24.43
CA SER A 445 28.61 14.37 -25.25
C SER A 445 28.77 12.99 -24.60
N GLU A 446 29.80 12.78 -23.77
CA GLU A 446 30.03 11.53 -23.04
C GLU A 446 29.20 11.40 -21.75
N ILE A 447 28.58 12.49 -21.29
CA ILE A 447 27.79 12.59 -20.07
C ILE A 447 28.58 12.10 -18.83
N PRO A 448 29.80 12.62 -18.57
CA PRO A 448 30.63 12.13 -17.48
C PRO A 448 30.01 12.46 -16.10
N ILE A 449 30.58 11.86 -15.05
CA ILE A 449 30.22 12.21 -13.66
C ILE A 449 30.60 13.67 -13.42
N LEU A 450 29.68 14.44 -12.83
CA LEU A 450 29.94 15.83 -12.43
C LEU A 450 30.76 15.84 -11.13
N THR A 451 32.08 15.80 -11.25
CA THR A 451 33.03 15.84 -10.13
C THR A 451 34.43 16.20 -10.62
N ASN A 452 35.26 16.77 -9.74
CA ASN A 452 36.70 16.94 -9.95
C ASN A 452 37.53 15.72 -9.53
N LEU A 453 36.89 14.71 -8.93
CA LEU A 453 37.55 13.51 -8.41
C LEU A 453 37.74 12.43 -9.47
N SER A 454 38.68 11.52 -9.23
CA SER A 454 38.69 10.27 -9.99
C SER A 454 37.44 9.43 -9.69
N LYS A 455 37.06 8.55 -10.61
CA LYS A 455 35.90 7.65 -10.43
C LYS A 455 36.05 6.76 -9.19
N GLU A 456 37.27 6.34 -8.86
CA GLU A 456 37.56 5.50 -7.69
C GLU A 456 37.40 6.26 -6.37
N GLU A 457 37.95 7.48 -6.29
CA GLU A 457 37.79 8.35 -5.12
C GLU A 457 36.33 8.75 -4.93
N TYR A 458 35.66 9.17 -6.00
CA TYR A 458 34.24 9.49 -6.00
C TYR A 458 33.42 8.31 -5.48
N LYS A 459 33.68 7.08 -5.96
CA LYS A 459 33.02 5.88 -5.46
C LYS A 459 33.26 5.68 -3.97
N LYS A 460 34.52 5.76 -3.52
CA LYS A 460 34.90 5.55 -2.11
C LYS A 460 34.23 6.56 -1.16
N ILE A 461 34.06 7.80 -1.60
CA ILE A 461 33.42 8.85 -0.80
C ILE A 461 31.91 8.59 -0.67
N TRP A 462 31.25 8.25 -1.77
CA TRP A 462 29.79 8.15 -1.79
C TRP A 462 29.24 6.76 -1.41
N GLU A 463 30.05 5.70 -1.47
CA GLU A 463 29.63 4.34 -1.08
C GLU A 463 29.29 4.22 0.42
N VAL A 464 29.74 5.17 1.26
CA VAL A 464 29.43 5.22 2.70
C VAL A 464 27.94 5.42 3.01
N PHE A 465 27.12 5.77 2.01
CA PHE A 465 25.67 5.82 2.12
C PHE A 465 25.01 4.44 1.95
N ASP A 466 25.78 3.39 1.64
CA ASP A 466 25.29 2.02 1.46
C ASP A 466 24.05 1.98 0.55
N SER A 467 24.14 2.69 -0.57
CA SER A 467 23.01 2.91 -1.48
C SER A 467 23.08 1.89 -2.62
N ASN A 468 22.16 0.92 -2.64
CA ASN A 468 22.05 -0.03 -3.75
C ASN A 468 21.84 0.67 -5.11
N LEU A 469 21.09 1.80 -5.11
CA LEU A 469 20.98 2.70 -6.26
C LEU A 469 22.36 3.12 -6.76
N PHE A 470 23.20 3.66 -5.86
CA PHE A 470 24.55 4.12 -6.19
C PHE A 470 25.42 2.98 -6.68
N ASN A 471 25.45 1.88 -5.93
CA ASN A 471 26.29 0.72 -6.15
C ASN A 471 26.00 0.05 -7.49
N PHE A 472 24.73 -0.01 -7.90
CA PHE A 472 24.35 -0.48 -9.22
C PHE A 472 24.70 0.53 -10.31
N LYS A 473 24.31 1.80 -10.13
CA LYS A 473 24.49 2.86 -11.13
C LYS A 473 25.97 3.06 -11.46
N ILE A 474 26.86 3.15 -10.47
CA ILE A 474 28.30 3.44 -10.67
C ILE A 474 29.03 2.34 -11.46
N LYS A 475 28.57 1.08 -11.38
CA LYS A 475 29.12 -0.06 -12.13
C LYS A 475 28.83 0.04 -13.63
N ILE A 476 27.68 0.62 -13.98
CA ILE A 476 27.18 0.77 -15.35
C ILE A 476 27.55 2.14 -15.95
N PHE A 477 27.64 3.17 -15.11
CA PHE A 477 27.91 4.54 -15.54
C PHE A 477 29.22 4.65 -16.34
N GLY A 478 29.15 5.29 -17.52
CA GLY A 478 30.26 5.36 -18.48
C GLY A 478 30.46 4.11 -19.36
N LYS A 479 29.62 3.07 -19.26
CA LYS A 479 29.70 1.88 -20.12
C LYS A 479 28.54 1.84 -21.12
N LYS A 480 28.86 1.75 -22.41
CA LYS A 480 27.87 1.58 -23.47
C LYS A 480 27.13 0.25 -23.29
N ILE A 481 25.80 0.31 -23.33
CA ILE A 481 24.96 -0.88 -23.36
C ILE A 481 24.96 -1.45 -24.78
N LYS A 482 25.44 -2.68 -24.94
CA LYS A 482 25.54 -3.38 -26.24
C LYS A 482 24.50 -4.50 -26.39
N GLU A 483 23.92 -4.90 -25.28
CA GLU A 483 22.83 -5.84 -25.17
C GLU A 483 21.56 -5.28 -25.85
N TYR A 484 20.63 -6.16 -26.19
CA TYR A 484 19.38 -5.75 -26.81
C TYR A 484 18.49 -5.05 -25.77
N CYS A 485 18.13 -3.79 -26.02
CA CYS A 485 17.28 -2.98 -25.16
C CYS A 485 15.84 -2.91 -25.67
N TYR A 486 14.88 -3.21 -24.79
CA TYR A 486 13.44 -3.20 -25.04
C TYR A 486 12.76 -1.84 -24.77
N ALA A 487 13.53 -0.80 -24.42
CA ALA A 487 13.01 0.56 -24.38
C ALA A 487 12.39 0.93 -25.74
N GLY A 488 11.19 1.51 -25.74
CA GLY A 488 10.31 1.67 -26.90
C GLY A 488 9.30 0.55 -27.13
N LYS A 489 9.45 -0.60 -26.45
CA LYS A 489 8.49 -1.72 -26.44
C LYS A 489 7.92 -2.00 -25.05
N TRP A 490 8.77 -2.01 -24.03
CA TRP A 490 8.38 -2.20 -22.63
C TRP A 490 8.40 -0.90 -21.83
N SER A 491 9.05 0.13 -22.37
CA SER A 491 9.02 1.48 -21.82
C SER A 491 8.91 2.56 -22.88
N LEU A 492 8.51 3.77 -22.48
CA LEU A 492 8.52 4.98 -23.33
C LEU A 492 9.00 6.17 -22.52
N TYR A 493 9.51 7.16 -23.24
CA TYR A 493 9.60 8.55 -22.76
C TYR A 493 8.44 9.34 -23.38
N VAL A 494 7.68 10.06 -22.58
CA VAL A 494 6.50 10.83 -23.03
C VAL A 494 6.56 12.24 -22.45
N ASN A 495 6.50 13.25 -23.31
CA ASN A 495 6.26 14.64 -22.89
C ASN A 495 4.77 14.82 -22.60
N ILE A 496 4.42 15.10 -21.34
CA ILE A 496 3.03 15.24 -20.91
C ILE A 496 2.39 16.53 -21.43
N GLY A 497 3.19 17.54 -21.81
CA GLY A 497 2.67 18.79 -22.37
C GLY A 497 1.97 18.64 -23.71
N ASP A 498 2.48 17.76 -24.57
CA ASP A 498 2.06 17.66 -25.98
C ASP A 498 1.84 16.22 -26.48
N GLY A 499 2.22 15.20 -25.70
CA GLY A 499 2.08 13.79 -26.07
C GLY A 499 3.16 13.23 -26.98
N GLU A 500 4.25 13.97 -27.24
CA GLU A 500 5.40 13.43 -27.97
C GLU A 500 6.01 12.25 -27.18
N ALA A 501 6.04 11.09 -27.83
CA ALA A 501 6.58 9.86 -27.28
C ALA A 501 7.80 9.38 -28.08
N LYS A 502 8.80 8.91 -27.34
CA LYS A 502 10.09 8.42 -27.84
C LYS A 502 10.41 7.08 -27.20
N GLN A 503 11.32 6.34 -27.82
CA GLN A 503 11.76 5.04 -27.28
C GLN A 503 12.52 5.18 -25.95
N CYS A 504 13.29 6.26 -25.80
CA CYS A 504 14.11 6.59 -24.63
C CYS A 504 14.48 8.09 -24.69
N TYR A 505 15.40 8.55 -23.82
CA TYR A 505 15.90 9.94 -23.81
C TYR A 505 16.49 10.36 -25.16
N GLU A 506 17.26 9.47 -25.79
CA GLU A 506 17.69 9.60 -27.18
C GLU A 506 16.98 8.54 -28.01
N SER A 507 16.45 8.92 -29.18
CA SER A 507 15.60 8.04 -29.96
C SER A 507 15.79 8.17 -31.46
N ASN A 508 15.60 7.03 -32.14
CA ASN A 508 15.55 6.96 -33.60
C ASN A 508 14.10 6.97 -34.12
N PHE A 509 13.10 7.03 -33.22
CA PHE A 509 11.70 6.92 -33.56
C PHE A 509 10.84 7.83 -32.67
N TYR A 510 9.92 8.55 -33.30
CA TYR A 510 9.09 9.58 -32.68
C TYR A 510 7.65 9.36 -33.12
N GLN A 511 6.70 9.55 -32.19
CA GLN A 511 5.26 9.56 -32.48
C GLN A 511 4.57 10.47 -31.47
N ASN A 512 3.40 11.02 -31.80
CA ASN A 512 2.58 11.72 -30.82
C ASN A 512 1.40 10.85 -30.41
N ILE A 513 1.37 10.39 -29.16
CA ILE A 513 0.36 9.43 -28.68
C ILE A 513 -0.91 10.12 -28.14
N PHE A 514 -0.92 11.46 -28.05
CA PHE A 514 -2.08 12.25 -27.61
C PHE A 514 -2.79 12.93 -28.77
N GLN A 515 -2.15 13.12 -29.94
CA GLN A 515 -2.74 13.81 -31.08
C GLN A 515 -4.01 13.13 -31.61
N ASP A 516 -4.01 11.80 -31.65
CA ASP A 516 -5.17 10.99 -32.04
C ASP A 516 -5.18 9.71 -31.22
N ILE A 517 -5.96 9.70 -30.13
CA ILE A 517 -6.02 8.56 -29.20
C ILE A 517 -6.72 7.33 -29.79
N SER A 518 -7.40 7.46 -30.94
CA SER A 518 -7.99 6.32 -31.66
C SER A 518 -6.93 5.49 -32.40
N LYS A 519 -5.76 6.08 -32.68
CA LYS A 519 -4.65 5.38 -33.32
C LYS A 519 -3.89 4.51 -32.30
N PRO A 520 -3.47 3.30 -32.71
CA PRO A 520 -2.66 2.44 -31.87
C PRO A 520 -1.27 3.05 -31.66
N ILE A 521 -0.68 2.80 -30.49
CA ILE A 521 0.70 3.16 -30.18
C ILE A 521 1.64 2.18 -30.90
N ILE A 522 2.63 2.70 -31.61
CA ILE A 522 3.65 1.87 -32.26
C ILE A 522 4.73 1.51 -31.25
N TRP A 523 4.90 0.22 -30.97
CA TRP A 523 5.87 -0.30 -30.01
C TRP A 523 7.12 -0.81 -30.72
N ASN A 524 8.16 0.01 -30.80
CA ASN A 524 9.40 -0.31 -31.49
C ASN A 524 10.59 -0.24 -30.52
N PRO A 525 11.33 -1.32 -30.27
CA PRO A 525 12.45 -1.29 -29.33
C PRO A 525 13.68 -0.56 -29.90
N VAL A 526 14.49 0.05 -29.02
CA VAL A 526 15.82 0.58 -29.35
C VAL A 526 16.72 -0.53 -29.92
N GLY A 527 16.58 -1.74 -29.41
CA GLY A 527 17.38 -2.90 -29.78
C GLY A 527 18.85 -2.68 -29.43
N LYS A 528 19.76 -2.94 -30.37
CA LYS A 528 21.22 -2.73 -30.19
C LYS A 528 21.71 -1.36 -30.67
N LYS A 529 20.79 -0.44 -30.99
CA LYS A 529 21.08 0.87 -31.62
C LYS A 529 20.93 2.03 -30.62
N CYS A 530 21.24 1.79 -29.34
CA CYS A 530 21.20 2.84 -28.32
C CYS A 530 22.13 3.99 -28.72
N LEU A 531 21.61 5.22 -28.75
CA LEU A 531 22.38 6.40 -29.14
C LEU A 531 23.17 6.99 -27.96
N LEU A 532 22.68 6.85 -26.72
CA LEU A 532 23.35 7.34 -25.52
C LEU A 532 24.75 6.74 -25.33
N PRO A 533 25.75 7.51 -24.86
CA PRO A 533 27.10 6.98 -24.59
C PRO A 533 27.08 5.85 -23.55
N HIS A 534 26.16 5.93 -22.58
CA HIS A 534 25.87 4.90 -21.59
C HIS A 534 24.47 5.14 -20.99
N CYS A 535 23.91 4.16 -20.27
CA CYS A 535 22.59 4.30 -19.65
C CYS A 535 22.68 5.05 -18.30
N PHE A 536 22.59 6.39 -18.32
CA PHE A 536 22.67 7.20 -17.09
C PHE A 536 21.47 6.99 -16.15
N ASN A 537 20.35 6.46 -16.63
CA ASN A 537 19.18 6.09 -15.83
C ASN A 537 18.98 4.57 -15.73
N ALA A 538 20.09 3.81 -15.81
CA ALA A 538 20.10 2.34 -15.67
C ALA A 538 19.32 1.83 -14.46
N HIS A 539 19.42 2.55 -13.34
CA HIS A 539 18.76 2.23 -12.09
C HIS A 539 17.22 2.28 -12.12
N ALA A 540 16.61 2.73 -13.22
CA ALA A 540 15.17 2.58 -13.49
C ALA A 540 14.97 1.58 -14.63
N PHE A 541 15.43 1.90 -15.84
CA PHE A 541 15.21 1.09 -17.06
C PHE A 541 15.71 -0.35 -16.92
N ILE A 542 16.96 -0.55 -16.48
CA ILE A 542 17.58 -1.89 -16.43
C ILE A 542 17.06 -2.67 -15.22
N THR A 543 16.87 -2.03 -14.06
CA THR A 543 16.32 -2.71 -12.87
C THR A 543 14.85 -3.09 -13.03
N LEU A 544 14.08 -2.38 -13.86
CA LEU A 544 12.72 -2.77 -14.27
C LEU A 544 12.72 -3.85 -15.36
N GLY A 545 13.85 -4.04 -16.06
CA GLY A 545 14.05 -5.18 -16.95
C GLY A 545 14.11 -4.84 -18.45
N ASP A 546 14.26 -3.57 -18.86
CA ASP A 546 14.37 -3.22 -20.28
C ASP A 546 15.58 -3.85 -20.99
N VAL A 547 16.55 -4.38 -20.24
CA VAL A 547 17.70 -5.11 -20.79
C VAL A 547 17.89 -6.44 -20.03
N PRO A 548 17.07 -7.48 -20.30
CA PRO A 548 17.05 -8.73 -19.52
C PRO A 548 18.39 -9.45 -19.41
N LYS A 549 19.26 -9.29 -20.40
CA LYS A 549 20.60 -9.91 -20.39
C LYS A 549 21.54 -9.33 -19.35
N ILE A 550 21.26 -8.14 -18.82
CA ILE A 550 22.03 -7.54 -17.74
C ILE A 550 21.42 -8.01 -16.42
N ASN A 551 22.18 -8.81 -15.66
CA ASN A 551 21.79 -9.18 -14.31
C ASN A 551 21.75 -7.92 -13.43
N ALA A 552 20.55 -7.49 -13.07
CA ALA A 552 20.29 -6.28 -12.31
C ALA A 552 19.40 -6.60 -11.11
N PRO A 553 19.63 -5.93 -9.96
CA PRO A 553 18.76 -6.08 -8.80
C PRO A 553 17.33 -5.65 -9.15
N TYR A 554 16.37 -6.03 -8.32
CA TYR A 554 14.99 -5.56 -8.48
C TYR A 554 14.91 -4.05 -8.27
N TYR A 555 13.84 -3.44 -8.79
CA TYR A 555 13.65 -2.01 -8.58
C TYR A 555 13.40 -1.70 -7.10
N ALA A 556 12.80 -2.62 -6.36
CA ALA A 556 12.65 -2.54 -4.91
C ALA A 556 14.01 -2.42 -4.20
N ASP A 557 15.01 -3.21 -4.59
CA ASP A 557 16.33 -3.25 -3.97
C ASP A 557 17.08 -1.90 -4.07
N VAL A 558 16.83 -1.12 -5.13
CA VAL A 558 17.48 0.18 -5.38
C VAL A 558 16.64 1.38 -4.91
N ARG A 559 15.48 1.13 -4.32
CA ARG A 559 14.55 2.17 -3.84
C ARG A 559 14.24 2.05 -2.35
N ASN A 560 14.25 0.84 -1.83
CA ASN A 560 13.81 0.58 -0.49
C ASN A 560 14.91 0.81 0.54
N ARG A 561 14.48 1.25 1.72
CA ARG A 561 15.27 1.26 2.95
C ARG A 561 14.46 0.62 4.06
N ILE A 562 15.15 -0.16 4.89
CA ILE A 562 14.61 -0.66 6.16
C ILE A 562 15.03 0.32 7.26
N CYS A 563 14.08 0.75 8.07
CA CYS A 563 14.27 1.59 9.23
C CYS A 563 14.59 0.75 10.48
N ASN A 564 15.12 1.38 11.53
CA ASN A 564 15.48 0.67 12.76
C ASN A 564 14.29 -0.03 13.45
N ASP A 565 13.08 0.51 13.32
CA ASP A 565 11.85 -0.07 13.86
C ASP A 565 11.31 -1.24 13.03
N GLY A 566 11.85 -1.45 11.82
CA GLY A 566 11.40 -2.44 10.85
C GLY A 566 10.35 -1.93 9.86
N SER A 567 9.96 -0.66 9.94
CA SER A 567 9.23 0.00 8.84
C SER A 567 10.13 0.12 7.62
N GLU A 568 9.53 0.29 6.45
CA GLU A 568 10.26 0.47 5.21
C GLU A 568 9.78 1.70 4.44
N TRP A 569 10.64 2.21 3.56
CA TRP A 569 10.32 3.35 2.70
C TRP A 569 9.32 3.02 1.59
N LEU A 570 9.34 1.77 1.13
CA LEU A 570 8.29 1.23 0.29
C LEU A 570 7.21 0.58 1.16
N ASN A 571 5.96 0.98 0.93
CA ASN A 571 4.82 0.24 1.47
C ASN A 571 4.82 -1.20 0.92
N PRO A 572 4.14 -2.15 1.60
CA PRO A 572 4.19 -3.56 1.21
C PRO A 572 3.79 -3.81 -0.24
N TYR A 573 2.78 -3.09 -0.75
CA TYR A 573 2.32 -3.22 -2.13
C TYR A 573 3.39 -2.82 -3.13
N ILE A 574 3.95 -1.61 -3.01
CA ILE A 574 4.97 -1.10 -3.93
C ILE A 574 6.24 -1.94 -3.86
N LYS A 575 6.61 -2.42 -2.66
CA LYS A 575 7.74 -3.35 -2.50
C LYS A 575 7.54 -4.62 -3.33
N GLU A 576 6.36 -5.24 -3.24
CA GLU A 576 6.03 -6.43 -4.03
C GLU A 576 6.02 -6.12 -5.54
N ILE A 577 5.34 -5.05 -5.94
CA ILE A 577 5.25 -4.64 -7.35
C ILE A 577 6.63 -4.35 -7.97
N PHE A 578 7.53 -3.71 -7.22
CA PHE A 578 8.89 -3.39 -7.66
C PHE A 578 9.85 -4.59 -7.56
N SER A 579 9.41 -5.72 -7.01
CA SER A 579 10.13 -7.00 -6.98
C SER A 579 9.82 -7.89 -8.19
N HIS A 580 9.19 -7.32 -9.23
CA HIS A 580 8.98 -7.95 -10.53
C HIS A 580 9.68 -7.21 -11.66
N LYS A 581 9.92 -7.94 -12.76
CA LYS A 581 10.48 -7.40 -14.00
C LYS A 581 9.42 -7.28 -15.09
N LEU A 582 9.58 -6.31 -15.99
CA LEU A 582 8.72 -6.10 -17.17
C LEU A 582 8.70 -7.32 -18.09
N GLU A 583 9.76 -8.11 -18.12
CA GLU A 583 9.80 -9.33 -18.94
C GLU A 583 8.76 -10.38 -18.51
N GLU A 584 8.41 -10.44 -17.23
CA GLU A 584 7.43 -11.39 -16.69
C GLU A 584 6.02 -11.16 -17.24
N THR A 585 5.68 -9.91 -17.53
CA THR A 585 4.39 -9.51 -18.12
C THR A 585 4.43 -9.48 -19.64
N ASN A 586 5.59 -9.19 -20.25
CA ASN A 586 5.69 -8.98 -21.69
C ASN A 586 6.16 -10.20 -22.49
N ILE A 587 6.85 -11.20 -21.90
CA ILE A 587 7.34 -12.38 -22.64
C ILE A 587 6.28 -13.48 -22.77
N LYS A 588 5.36 -13.64 -21.81
CA LYS A 588 4.26 -14.63 -21.93
C LYS A 588 3.36 -14.38 -23.15
N ASN A 589 3.25 -13.13 -23.60
CA ASN A 589 2.52 -12.73 -24.80
C ASN A 589 3.29 -12.97 -26.12
N ILE A 590 4.51 -13.50 -26.09
CA ILE A 590 5.29 -13.80 -27.32
C ILE A 590 4.94 -15.20 -27.87
N PHE A 591 4.52 -16.13 -27.01
CA PHE A 591 4.16 -17.50 -27.42
C PHE A 591 2.65 -17.73 -27.63
N SER A 592 1.79 -16.78 -27.27
CA SER A 592 0.34 -16.85 -27.53
C SER A 592 -0.06 -16.51 -28.96
N PHE A 593 0.89 -16.08 -29.81
CA PHE A 593 0.67 -15.83 -31.24
C PHE A 593 1.26 -16.94 -32.14
N LEU A 594 1.60 -18.10 -31.56
CA LEU A 594 2.14 -19.26 -32.29
C LEU A 594 1.32 -20.55 -32.12
N ASN A 595 0.07 -20.46 -31.65
CA ASN A 595 -0.90 -21.56 -31.69
C ASN A 595 -2.15 -21.15 -32.45
#